data_AF-A0A2Z6MY89-F1
#
_entry.id   AF-A0A2Z6MY89-F1
#
_cell.length_a   1.000
_cell.length_b   1.000
_cell.length_c   1.000
_cell.angle_alpha   90.00
_cell.angle_beta   90.00
_cell.angle_gamma   90.00
#
_symmetry.space_group_name_H-M   'P 1'
#
loop_
_entity.id
_entity.type
_entity.pdbx_description
1 polymer ?
#
loop_
_entity_poly.entity_id
_entity_poly.type
_entity_poly.pdbx_seq_one_letter_code
_entity_poly.pdbx_strand_id
1 'polypeptide(L)'
;MDLTLVDLQGLLPSAIIMVVSVTTSTTTCKPLSEVVLNKTIEACDRVLALDSAKKKVLDILESRMGYIAPNVSAIVGSVVAAKLIGTAGGLSALAKMPACNVQLLGVKKNNLAGDRACRLLAAKSTLAARVDSIRGDPSGKIGRSLKDEIHKKIVKWREPPPAKQPEPRPVPDSEPKKKRGGRRLRKMKERYAITDMRKLANRMQFGVPEESSLGYGLDEGYGMLGQAGSGKLRVSAGHSKLGAKVAKKFKEKNYGSSGATSGLTSSLAFTPVQGIELINLQSHAHQFGSGTQSTYFSETGTFSCTTHLVYMNTCMVE
;
A
#
# COMPACT_ATOMS: atom_id res chain seq x y z
N MET A 1 -9.03 -2.42 -44.29
CA MET A 1 -10.22 -1.95 -43.55
C MET A 1 -9.80 -0.71 -42.79
N ASP A 2 -10.31 0.45 -43.18
CA ASP A 2 -9.97 1.71 -42.53
C ASP A 2 -10.83 1.87 -41.26
N LEU A 3 -10.20 1.77 -40.09
CA LEU A 3 -10.90 1.80 -38.80
C LEU A 3 -11.47 3.18 -38.45
N THR A 4 -11.12 4.21 -39.22
CA THR A 4 -11.70 5.56 -39.12
C THR A 4 -13.18 5.62 -39.52
N LEU A 5 -13.67 4.61 -40.24
CA LEU A 5 -15.06 4.51 -40.68
C LEU A 5 -15.99 3.82 -39.66
N VAL A 6 -15.44 3.22 -38.61
CA VAL A 6 -16.22 2.54 -37.55
C VAL A 6 -16.40 3.49 -36.39
N ASP A 7 -17.66 3.78 -36.04
CA ASP A 7 -17.95 4.61 -34.87
C ASP A 7 -17.74 3.81 -33.57
N LEU A 8 -16.68 4.16 -32.85
CA LEU A 8 -16.34 3.60 -31.53
C LEU A 8 -16.79 4.51 -30.38
N GLN A 9 -17.44 5.64 -30.69
CA GLN A 9 -17.94 6.58 -29.70
C GLN A 9 -19.07 5.93 -28.90
N GLY A 10 -18.91 5.86 -27.57
CA GLY A 10 -19.85 5.22 -26.66
C GLY A 10 -19.42 3.86 -26.12
N LEU A 11 -18.47 3.16 -26.78
CA LEU A 11 -17.89 1.92 -26.25
C LEU A 11 -16.57 2.19 -25.48
N LEU A 12 -15.75 3.10 -26.01
CA LEU A 12 -14.41 3.40 -25.49
C LEU A 12 -14.23 4.91 -25.24
N PRO A 13 -13.43 5.32 -24.22
CA PRO A 13 -13.00 6.70 -24.07
C PRO A 13 -12.12 7.17 -25.24
N SER A 14 -12.18 8.46 -25.58
CA SER A 14 -11.44 9.05 -26.73
C SER A 14 -9.93 8.76 -26.71
N ALA A 15 -9.32 8.69 -25.52
CA ALA A 15 -7.92 8.33 -25.38
C ALA A 15 -7.61 6.91 -25.87
N ILE A 16 -8.49 5.94 -25.60
CA ILE A 16 -8.30 4.55 -26.05
C ILE A 16 -8.55 4.45 -27.56
N ILE A 17 -9.52 5.21 -28.09
CA ILE A 17 -9.80 5.27 -29.53
C ILE A 17 -8.56 5.72 -30.31
N MET A 18 -7.88 6.78 -29.84
CA MET A 18 -6.63 7.26 -30.45
C MET A 18 -5.53 6.19 -30.42
N VAL A 19 -5.34 5.51 -29.27
CA VAL A 19 -4.34 4.43 -29.15
C VAL A 19 -4.65 3.30 -30.13
N VAL A 20 -5.91 2.84 -30.19
CA VAL A 20 -6.34 1.79 -31.12
C VAL A 20 -6.08 2.23 -32.57
N SER A 21 -6.48 3.44 -32.95
CA SER A 21 -6.23 3.98 -34.29
C SER A 21 -4.72 3.98 -34.65
N VAL A 22 -3.87 4.56 -33.80
CA VAL A 22 -2.42 4.63 -34.03
C VAL A 22 -1.78 3.24 -34.10
N THR A 23 -2.18 2.32 -33.21
CA THR A 23 -1.68 0.93 -33.26
C THR A 23 -2.11 0.25 -34.55
N THR A 24 -3.35 0.42 -34.99
CA THR A 24 -3.84 -0.21 -36.22
C THR A 24 -3.15 0.34 -37.47
N SER A 25 -2.78 1.62 -37.49
CA SER A 25 -2.01 2.23 -38.59
C SER A 25 -0.55 1.76 -38.64
N THR A 26 0.02 1.28 -37.53
CA THR A 26 1.43 0.86 -37.44
C THR A 26 1.62 -0.65 -37.44
N THR A 27 0.57 -1.44 -37.22
CA THR A 27 0.63 -2.91 -37.24
C THR A 27 0.48 -3.47 -38.65
N THR A 28 1.29 -4.48 -38.99
CA THR A 28 1.10 -5.28 -40.21
C THR A 28 -0.09 -6.23 -40.03
N CYS A 29 -1.25 -5.90 -40.59
CA CYS A 29 -2.45 -6.73 -40.51
C CYS A 29 -2.43 -7.88 -41.53
N LYS A 30 -2.82 -9.09 -41.12
CA LYS A 30 -3.18 -10.20 -42.02
C LYS A 30 -4.67 -10.51 -41.85
N PRO A 31 -5.44 -10.74 -42.93
CA PRO A 31 -6.84 -11.10 -42.82
C PRO A 31 -6.98 -12.48 -42.14
N LEU A 32 -7.98 -12.60 -41.27
CA LEU A 32 -8.32 -13.89 -40.66
C LEU A 32 -8.95 -14.83 -41.70
N SER A 33 -8.74 -16.13 -41.54
CA SER A 33 -9.48 -17.15 -42.29
C SER A 33 -10.97 -17.07 -41.97
N GLU A 34 -11.83 -17.27 -42.97
CA GLU A 34 -13.30 -17.18 -42.85
C GLU A 34 -13.87 -18.09 -41.75
N VAL A 35 -13.28 -19.28 -41.57
CA VAL A 35 -13.68 -20.22 -40.50
C VAL A 35 -13.41 -19.65 -39.11
N VAL A 36 -12.27 -18.96 -38.94
CA VAL A 36 -11.91 -18.33 -37.67
C VAL A 36 -12.78 -17.10 -37.44
N LEU A 37 -13.01 -16.29 -38.48
CA LEU A 37 -13.85 -15.10 -38.40
C LEU A 37 -15.28 -15.45 -37.95
N ASN A 38 -15.91 -16.45 -38.56
CA ASN A 38 -17.26 -16.87 -38.19
C ASN A 38 -17.32 -17.39 -36.74
N LYS A 39 -16.33 -18.18 -36.31
CA LYS A 39 -16.22 -18.63 -34.91
C LYS A 39 -16.06 -17.47 -33.93
N THR A 40 -15.28 -16.44 -34.29
CA THR A 40 -15.10 -15.26 -33.44
C THR A 40 -16.38 -14.43 -33.32
N ILE A 41 -17.14 -14.27 -34.41
CA ILE A 41 -18.41 -13.54 -34.40
C ILE A 41 -19.44 -14.29 -33.54
N GLU A 42 -19.56 -15.62 -33.74
CA GLU A 42 -20.46 -16.46 -32.93
C GLU A 42 -20.10 -16.41 -31.43
N ALA A 43 -18.81 -16.41 -31.09
CA ALA A 43 -18.37 -16.24 -29.72
C ALA A 43 -18.75 -14.87 -29.14
N CYS A 44 -18.61 -13.79 -29.91
CA CYS A 44 -19.04 -12.44 -29.51
C CYS A 44 -20.56 -12.39 -29.25
N ASP A 45 -21.38 -12.98 -30.11
CA ASP A 45 -22.84 -13.02 -29.93
C ASP A 45 -23.24 -13.77 -28.66
N ARG A 46 -22.57 -14.89 -28.37
CA ARG A 46 -22.77 -15.65 -27.11
C ARG A 46 -22.39 -14.80 -25.89
N VAL A 47 -21.31 -14.02 -25.96
CA VAL A 47 -20.90 -13.11 -24.88
C VAL A 47 -21.94 -12.01 -24.65
N LEU A 48 -22.49 -11.42 -25.72
CA LEU A 48 -23.57 -10.43 -25.62
C LEU A 48 -24.84 -11.02 -25.01
N ALA A 49 -25.21 -12.23 -25.43
CA ALA A 49 -26.34 -12.96 -24.85
C ALA A 49 -26.14 -13.21 -23.35
N LEU A 50 -24.95 -13.65 -22.93
CA LEU A 50 -24.60 -13.85 -21.52
C LEU A 50 -24.61 -12.55 -20.71
N ASP A 51 -24.13 -11.44 -21.27
CA ASP A 51 -24.18 -10.14 -20.59
C ASP A 51 -25.64 -9.67 -20.39
N SER A 52 -26.50 -9.87 -21.39
CA SER A 52 -27.93 -9.57 -21.27
C SER A 52 -28.62 -10.45 -20.21
N ALA A 53 -28.27 -11.74 -20.13
CA ALA A 53 -28.78 -12.65 -19.11
C ALA A 53 -28.31 -12.26 -17.70
N LYS A 54 -27.03 -11.89 -17.56
CA LYS A 54 -26.47 -11.38 -16.30
C LYS A 54 -27.18 -10.12 -15.82
N LYS A 55 -27.50 -9.19 -16.71
CA LYS A 55 -28.28 -7.98 -16.39
C LYS A 55 -29.66 -8.34 -15.84
N LYS A 56 -30.40 -9.23 -16.53
CA LYS A 56 -31.71 -9.72 -16.06
C LYS A 56 -31.63 -10.32 -14.64
N VAL A 57 -30.60 -11.11 -14.35
CA VAL A 57 -30.39 -11.69 -13.01
C VAL A 57 -30.13 -10.59 -11.96
N LEU A 58 -29.31 -9.60 -12.28
CA LEU A 58 -29.05 -8.48 -11.38
C LEU A 58 -30.31 -7.65 -11.11
N ASP A 59 -31.15 -7.42 -12.11
CA ASP A 59 -32.42 -6.68 -11.97
C ASP A 59 -33.39 -7.44 -11.04
N ILE A 60 -33.46 -8.77 -11.18
CA ILE A 60 -34.24 -9.62 -10.26
C ILE A 60 -33.71 -9.53 -8.83
N LEU A 61 -32.38 -9.61 -8.66
CA LEU A 61 -31.76 -9.47 -7.34
C LEU A 61 -32.03 -8.09 -6.73
N GLU A 62 -31.97 -7.03 -7.53
CA GLU A 62 -32.25 -5.67 -7.08
C GLU A 62 -33.68 -5.51 -6.57
N SER A 63 -34.67 -6.02 -7.33
CA SER A 63 -36.09 -5.98 -6.94
C SER A 63 -36.37 -6.73 -5.63
N ARG A 64 -35.61 -7.79 -5.34
CA ARG A 64 -35.76 -8.63 -4.14
C ARG A 64 -34.73 -8.34 -3.05
N MET A 65 -33.88 -7.33 -3.22
CA MET A 65 -32.77 -7.08 -2.30
C MET A 65 -33.24 -6.73 -0.89
N GLY A 66 -34.39 -6.06 -0.77
CA GLY A 66 -35.00 -5.74 0.53
C GLY A 66 -35.37 -6.96 1.38
N TYR A 67 -35.58 -8.11 0.75
CA TYR A 67 -35.81 -9.38 1.44
C TYR A 67 -34.54 -10.22 1.57
N ILE A 68 -33.66 -10.20 0.57
CA ILE A 68 -32.44 -11.02 0.52
C ILE A 68 -31.37 -10.50 1.48
N ALA A 69 -31.09 -9.18 1.44
CA ALA A 69 -30.04 -8.55 2.23
C ALA A 69 -30.46 -7.12 2.65
N PRO A 70 -31.40 -7.00 3.61
CA PRO A 70 -31.93 -5.71 4.06
C PRO A 70 -30.86 -4.82 4.70
N ASN A 71 -29.87 -5.39 5.41
CA ASN A 71 -28.85 -4.61 6.10
C ASN A 71 -27.78 -4.09 5.13
N VAL A 72 -27.32 -4.91 4.18
CA VAL A 72 -26.36 -4.48 3.15
C VAL A 72 -26.98 -3.43 2.24
N SER A 73 -28.25 -3.62 1.84
CA SER A 73 -28.99 -2.65 1.03
C SER A 73 -29.17 -1.32 1.75
N ALA A 74 -29.43 -1.33 3.06
CA ALA A 74 -29.55 -0.10 3.83
C ALA A 74 -28.27 0.75 3.81
N ILE A 75 -27.08 0.12 3.76
CA ILE A 75 -25.78 0.82 3.74
C ILE A 75 -25.42 1.33 2.35
N VAL A 76 -25.37 0.44 1.35
CA VAL A 76 -24.79 0.74 0.02
C VAL A 76 -25.85 0.98 -1.06
N GLY A 77 -27.11 0.61 -0.81
CA GLY A 77 -28.21 0.65 -1.76
C GLY A 77 -28.39 -0.67 -2.53
N SER A 78 -29.61 -0.91 -3.02
CA SER A 78 -30.00 -2.18 -3.66
C SER A 78 -29.17 -2.53 -4.90
N VAL A 79 -28.96 -1.56 -5.80
CA VAL A 79 -28.18 -1.74 -7.04
C VAL A 79 -26.76 -2.20 -6.75
N VAL A 80 -26.11 -1.53 -5.79
CA VAL A 80 -24.70 -1.79 -5.47
C VAL A 80 -24.57 -3.08 -4.66
N ALA A 81 -25.51 -3.34 -3.75
CA ALA A 81 -25.59 -4.61 -3.03
C ALA A 81 -25.74 -5.81 -3.98
N ALA A 82 -26.62 -5.71 -4.98
CA ALA A 82 -26.81 -6.76 -5.98
C ALA A 82 -25.53 -7.03 -6.76
N LYS A 83 -24.83 -5.98 -7.18
CA LYS A 83 -23.52 -6.11 -7.86
C LYS A 83 -22.47 -6.74 -6.95
N LEU A 84 -22.37 -6.32 -5.69
CA LEU A 84 -21.42 -6.88 -4.72
C LEU A 84 -21.69 -8.37 -4.49
N ILE A 85 -22.93 -8.76 -4.21
CA ILE A 85 -23.33 -10.16 -4.01
C ILE A 85 -23.10 -10.99 -5.28
N GLY A 86 -23.45 -10.44 -6.45
CA GLY A 86 -23.24 -11.10 -7.74
C GLY A 86 -21.75 -11.32 -8.05
N THR A 87 -20.89 -10.34 -7.80
CA THR A 87 -19.43 -10.49 -7.96
C THR A 87 -18.81 -11.40 -6.93
N ALA A 88 -19.38 -11.43 -5.72
CA ALA A 88 -18.90 -12.28 -4.64
C ALA A 88 -19.27 -13.76 -4.82
N GLY A 89 -20.24 -14.08 -5.68
CA GLY A 89 -20.77 -15.43 -5.84
C GLY A 89 -21.81 -15.82 -4.80
N GLY A 90 -22.51 -14.83 -4.23
CA GLY A 90 -23.59 -15.04 -3.26
C GLY A 90 -23.35 -14.39 -1.89
N LEU A 91 -24.40 -14.35 -1.07
CA LEU A 91 -24.39 -13.68 0.22
C LEU A 91 -23.45 -14.37 1.24
N SER A 92 -23.45 -15.71 1.27
CA SER A 92 -22.57 -16.49 2.14
C SER A 92 -21.09 -16.32 1.79
N ALA A 93 -20.78 -16.20 0.50
CA ALA A 93 -19.42 -15.93 0.04
C ALA A 93 -19.00 -14.50 0.45
N LEU A 94 -19.87 -13.51 0.24
CA LEU A 94 -19.63 -12.13 0.66
C LEU A 94 -19.41 -11.99 2.17
N ALA A 95 -20.16 -12.75 2.99
CA ALA A 95 -20.01 -12.77 4.44
C ALA A 95 -18.65 -13.34 4.91
N LYS A 96 -18.15 -14.36 4.21
CA LYS A 96 -16.83 -14.97 4.47
C LYS A 96 -15.67 -14.09 4.00
N MET A 97 -15.89 -13.19 3.04
CA MET A 97 -14.85 -12.30 2.56
C MET A 97 -14.40 -11.30 3.65
N PRO A 98 -13.08 -11.04 3.75
CA PRO A 98 -12.59 -9.97 4.60
C PRO A 98 -12.88 -8.59 3.97
N ALA A 99 -13.01 -7.57 4.82
CA ALA A 99 -13.33 -6.20 4.40
C ALA A 99 -12.37 -5.62 3.34
N CYS A 100 -11.08 -5.96 3.42
CA CYS A 100 -10.09 -5.53 2.45
C CYS A 100 -10.35 -6.09 1.05
N ASN A 101 -10.82 -7.33 0.93
CA ASN A 101 -11.15 -7.94 -0.37
C ASN A 101 -12.46 -7.37 -0.91
N VAL A 102 -13.44 -7.11 -0.04
CA VAL A 102 -14.71 -6.48 -0.44
C VAL A 102 -14.49 -5.07 -0.98
N GLN A 103 -13.53 -4.32 -0.44
CA GLN A 103 -13.13 -3.01 -0.98
C GLN A 103 -12.61 -3.09 -2.43
N LEU A 104 -12.03 -4.23 -2.83
CA LEU A 104 -11.44 -4.43 -4.15
C LEU A 104 -12.47 -4.93 -5.18
N LEU A 105 -13.67 -5.30 -4.75
CA LEU A 105 -14.72 -5.78 -5.66
C LEU A 105 -15.19 -4.64 -6.58
N GLY A 106 -15.17 -4.90 -7.90
CA GLY A 106 -15.60 -3.93 -8.91
C GLY A 106 -14.57 -2.84 -9.27
N VAL A 107 -13.36 -2.89 -8.72
CA VAL A 107 -12.31 -1.90 -9.03
C VAL A 107 -11.70 -2.16 -10.40
N LYS A 108 -11.71 -1.15 -11.29
CA LYS A 108 -10.84 -1.12 -12.48
C LYS A 108 -9.42 -0.74 -12.02
N LYS A 109 -8.42 -1.48 -12.50
CA LYS A 109 -7.04 -1.65 -11.98
C LYS A 109 -6.22 -0.40 -11.56
N ASN A 110 -6.69 0.84 -11.73
CA ASN A 110 -5.83 2.03 -11.68
C ASN A 110 -6.16 3.08 -10.60
N ASN A 111 -7.33 3.05 -9.94
CA ASN A 111 -7.70 4.12 -8.98
C ASN A 111 -8.10 3.54 -7.62
N LEU A 112 -7.11 2.97 -6.91
CA LEU A 112 -7.24 2.46 -5.54
C LEU A 112 -6.70 3.45 -4.50
N ALA A 113 -6.76 4.74 -4.81
CA ALA A 113 -6.22 5.77 -3.95
C ALA A 113 -7.07 5.93 -2.68
N GLY A 114 -6.77 5.09 -1.69
CA GLY A 114 -6.55 5.54 -0.31
C GLY A 114 -7.74 6.07 0.49
N ASP A 115 -8.95 6.12 -0.06
CA ASP A 115 -10.06 6.80 0.62
C ASP A 115 -10.47 6.08 1.91
N ARG A 116 -10.32 6.79 3.03
CA ARG A 116 -10.69 6.28 4.37
C ARG A 116 -12.17 5.91 4.42
N ALA A 117 -12.99 6.59 3.62
CA ALA A 117 -14.41 6.31 3.45
C ALA A 117 -14.67 4.94 2.83
N CYS A 118 -13.98 4.58 1.74
CA CYS A 118 -14.15 3.27 1.08
C CYS A 118 -13.77 2.11 2.01
N ARG A 119 -12.69 2.26 2.80
CA ARG A 119 -12.31 1.27 3.83
C ARG A 119 -13.40 1.08 4.88
N LEU A 120 -13.95 2.19 5.38
CA LEU A 120 -15.00 2.17 6.39
C LEU A 120 -16.29 1.56 5.84
N LEU A 121 -16.71 1.96 4.64
CA LEU A 121 -17.85 1.41 3.93
C LEU A 121 -17.71 -0.10 3.74
N ALA A 122 -16.60 -0.56 3.16
CA ALA A 122 -16.36 -1.98 2.95
C ALA A 122 -16.42 -2.78 4.27
N ALA A 123 -15.80 -2.28 5.33
CA ALA A 123 -15.85 -2.92 6.64
C ALA A 123 -17.28 -3.03 7.18
N LYS A 124 -18.05 -1.94 7.15
CA LYS A 124 -19.43 -1.95 7.65
C LYS A 124 -20.37 -2.78 6.78
N SER A 125 -20.18 -2.77 5.47
CA SER A 125 -20.91 -3.63 4.53
C SER A 125 -20.59 -5.11 4.75
N THR A 126 -19.35 -5.49 5.08
CA THR A 126 -19.06 -6.90 5.43
C THR A 126 -19.73 -7.35 6.73
N LEU A 127 -19.82 -6.48 7.73
CA LEU A 127 -20.54 -6.79 8.96
C LEU A 127 -22.04 -6.96 8.68
N ALA A 128 -22.64 -6.07 7.90
CA ALA A 128 -24.03 -6.20 7.48
C ALA A 128 -24.27 -7.49 6.67
N ALA A 129 -23.36 -7.84 5.76
CA ALA A 129 -23.48 -9.07 4.96
C ALA A 129 -23.44 -10.33 5.83
N ARG A 130 -22.65 -10.33 6.92
CA ARG A 130 -22.62 -11.44 7.88
C ARG A 130 -23.92 -11.58 8.66
N VAL A 131 -24.53 -10.46 9.05
CA VAL A 131 -25.84 -10.45 9.73
C VAL A 131 -26.94 -10.96 8.78
N ASP A 132 -26.94 -10.48 7.52
CA ASP A 132 -27.90 -10.91 6.50
C ASP A 132 -27.74 -12.40 6.15
N SER A 133 -26.51 -12.92 6.11
CA SER A 133 -26.24 -14.34 5.83
C SER A 133 -26.82 -15.29 6.87
N ILE A 134 -27.01 -14.84 8.11
CA ILE A 134 -27.58 -15.64 9.22
C ILE A 134 -29.09 -15.36 9.37
N ARG A 135 -29.66 -14.46 8.53
CA ARG A 135 -31.05 -13.97 8.63
C ARG A 135 -31.37 -13.33 9.98
N GLY A 136 -30.44 -12.55 10.54
CA GLY A 136 -30.62 -11.92 11.85
C GLY A 136 -31.76 -10.90 11.90
N ASP A 137 -31.65 -9.81 11.13
CA ASP A 137 -32.58 -8.67 11.19
C ASP A 137 -33.27 -8.39 9.84
N PRO A 138 -34.52 -8.85 9.63
CA PRO A 138 -35.27 -8.59 8.40
C PRO A 138 -35.72 -7.12 8.24
N SER A 139 -35.71 -6.34 9.33
CA SER A 139 -36.15 -4.94 9.32
C SER A 139 -35.08 -3.94 8.81
N GLY A 140 -33.83 -4.38 8.67
CA GLY A 140 -32.73 -3.51 8.23
C GLY A 140 -32.25 -2.50 9.29
N LYS A 141 -32.66 -2.63 10.56
CA LYS A 141 -32.30 -1.71 11.67
C LYS A 141 -30.78 -1.63 11.88
N ILE A 142 -30.10 -2.78 11.91
CA ILE A 142 -28.63 -2.84 12.03
C ILE A 142 -27.97 -2.09 10.87
N GLY A 143 -28.41 -2.31 9.64
CA GLY A 143 -27.89 -1.61 8.46
C GLY A 143 -28.03 -0.10 8.54
N ARG A 144 -29.17 0.42 9.04
CA ARG A 144 -29.38 1.86 9.24
C ARG A 144 -28.45 2.44 10.32
N SER A 145 -28.31 1.76 11.46
CA SER A 145 -27.39 2.18 12.52
C SER A 145 -25.94 2.25 12.02
N LEU A 146 -25.49 1.23 11.28
CA LEU A 146 -24.14 1.22 10.69
C LEU A 146 -23.97 2.34 9.66
N LYS A 147 -25.00 2.66 8.88
CA LYS A 147 -24.98 3.80 7.95
C LYS A 147 -24.86 5.13 8.69
N ASP A 148 -25.56 5.31 9.81
CA ASP A 148 -25.47 6.52 10.63
C ASP A 148 -24.08 6.69 11.23
N GLU A 149 -23.43 5.61 11.67
CA GLU A 149 -22.04 5.64 12.10
C GLU A 149 -21.07 6.06 10.98
N ILE A 150 -21.30 5.57 9.75
CA ILE A 150 -20.50 5.95 8.59
C ILE A 150 -20.69 7.44 8.31
N HIS A 151 -21.94 7.91 8.32
CA HIS A 151 -22.26 9.31 8.07
C HIS A 151 -21.61 10.23 9.12
N LYS A 152 -21.73 9.91 10.41
CA LYS A 152 -21.08 10.66 11.50
C LYS A 152 -19.56 10.75 11.32
N LYS A 153 -18.90 9.66 10.92
CA LYS A 153 -17.45 9.66 10.67
C LYS A 153 -17.06 10.50 9.45
N ILE A 154 -17.84 10.44 8.37
CA ILE A 154 -17.59 11.25 7.17
C ILE A 154 -17.76 12.73 7.47
N VAL A 155 -18.80 13.12 8.22
CA VAL A 155 -19.01 14.51 8.67
C VAL A 155 -17.82 14.97 9.51
N LYS A 156 -17.41 14.18 10.51
CA LYS A 156 -16.23 14.47 11.34
C LYS A 156 -14.92 14.61 10.55
N TRP A 157 -14.76 13.89 9.43
CA TRP A 157 -13.58 14.03 8.57
C TRP A 157 -13.62 15.26 7.66
N ARG A 158 -14.81 15.79 7.39
CA ARG A 158 -14.99 17.05 6.65
C ARG A 158 -14.75 18.27 7.53
N GLU A 159 -14.99 18.15 8.83
CA GLU A 159 -14.70 19.21 9.79
C GLU A 159 -13.19 19.55 9.75
N PRO A 160 -12.83 20.81 9.52
CA PRO A 160 -11.43 21.22 9.59
C PRO A 160 -10.91 21.02 11.02
N PRO A 161 -9.63 20.64 11.19
CA PRO A 161 -9.05 20.57 12.53
C PRO A 161 -9.18 21.95 13.19
N PRO A 162 -9.46 22.00 14.51
CA PRO A 162 -9.52 23.27 15.21
C PRO A 162 -8.21 24.02 15.04
N ALA A 163 -8.28 25.34 14.93
CA ALA A 163 -7.10 26.18 14.79
C ALA A 163 -6.15 25.90 15.96
N LYS A 164 -4.89 25.53 15.64
CA LYS A 164 -3.87 25.36 16.66
C LYS A 164 -3.65 26.69 17.34
N GLN A 165 -3.89 26.73 18.64
CA GLN A 165 -3.52 27.89 19.44
C GLN A 165 -1.99 28.03 19.43
N PRO A 166 -1.45 29.26 19.39
CA PRO A 166 -0.01 29.46 19.43
C PRO A 166 0.53 28.85 20.73
N GLU A 167 1.35 27.80 20.61
CA GLU A 167 2.06 27.23 21.75
C GLU A 167 3.11 28.26 22.20
N PRO A 168 2.99 28.83 23.42
CA PRO A 168 3.97 29.78 23.91
C PRO A 168 5.33 29.07 23.99
N ARG A 169 6.39 29.81 23.65
CA ARG A 169 7.74 29.28 23.80
C ARG A 169 7.97 28.96 25.29
N PRO A 170 8.74 27.90 25.60
CA PRO A 170 9.23 27.70 26.96
C PRO A 170 9.90 28.97 27.46
N VAL A 171 9.66 29.31 28.73
CA VAL A 171 10.31 30.44 29.38
C VAL A 171 11.83 30.27 29.26
N PRO A 172 12.59 31.33 28.92
CA PRO A 172 14.04 31.27 28.92
C PRO A 172 14.59 30.98 30.33
N ASP A 173 14.79 29.71 30.65
CA ASP A 173 15.38 29.29 31.93
C ASP A 173 16.92 29.38 31.84
N SER A 174 17.53 30.08 32.80
CA SER A 174 19.00 30.16 32.94
C SER A 174 19.59 28.97 33.72
N GLU A 175 18.80 27.92 33.97
CA GLU A 175 19.23 26.80 34.78
C GLU A 175 20.40 26.03 34.12
N PRO A 176 21.45 25.68 34.89
CA PRO A 176 22.56 24.91 34.37
C PRO A 176 22.09 23.51 33.94
N LYS A 177 22.35 23.15 32.67
CA LYS A 177 21.99 21.83 32.14
C LYS A 177 22.69 20.71 32.92
N LYS A 178 21.92 19.66 33.27
CA LYS A 178 22.46 18.45 33.93
C LYS A 178 23.61 17.84 33.10
N LYS A 179 24.80 17.77 33.69
CA LYS A 179 25.97 17.13 33.08
C LYS A 179 25.76 15.62 33.08
N ARG A 180 25.79 15.01 31.89
CA ARG A 180 25.69 13.56 31.71
C ARG A 180 26.95 13.05 31.00
N GLY A 181 27.38 11.85 31.35
CA GLY A 181 28.47 11.10 30.70
C GLY A 181 27.95 9.99 29.78
N GLY A 182 28.87 9.19 29.23
CA GLY A 182 28.55 7.95 28.53
C GLY A 182 28.68 7.98 27.00
N ARG A 183 28.89 6.80 26.40
CA ARG A 183 29.18 6.61 24.97
C ARG A 183 28.09 7.19 24.05
N ARG A 184 26.81 6.99 24.38
CA ARG A 184 25.67 7.49 23.59
C ARG A 184 25.60 9.02 23.61
N LEU A 185 25.80 9.63 24.77
CA LEU A 185 25.75 11.08 24.91
C LEU A 185 26.99 11.74 24.28
N ARG A 186 28.18 11.14 24.41
CA ARG A 186 29.39 11.62 23.72
C ARG A 186 29.19 11.63 22.21
N LYS A 187 28.67 10.53 21.63
CA LYS A 187 28.27 10.48 20.21
C LYS A 187 27.20 11.51 19.83
N MET A 188 26.25 11.82 20.72
CA MET A 188 25.24 12.86 20.46
C MET A 188 25.85 14.26 20.48
N LYS A 189 26.73 14.56 21.44
CA LYS A 189 27.46 15.84 21.52
C LYS A 189 28.40 16.01 20.34
N GLU A 190 29.14 14.97 19.96
CA GLU A 190 30.02 14.93 18.77
C GLU A 190 29.27 15.30 17.48
N ARG A 191 27.96 15.01 17.36
CA ARG A 191 27.15 15.37 16.17
C ARG A 191 26.87 16.86 16.01
N TYR A 192 26.78 17.59 17.11
CA TYR A 192 26.44 19.03 17.13
C TYR A 192 27.62 19.91 17.52
N ALA A 193 28.68 19.32 18.07
CA ALA A 193 29.88 20.03 18.44
C ALA A 193 30.65 20.48 17.20
N ILE A 194 31.24 21.68 17.30
CA ILE A 194 32.19 22.18 16.32
C ILE A 194 33.36 21.18 16.23
N THR A 195 33.66 20.75 15.00
CA THR A 195 34.77 19.83 14.75
C THR A 195 36.10 20.47 15.08
N ASP A 196 37.10 19.68 15.42
CA ASP A 196 38.42 20.22 15.74
C ASP A 196 39.05 20.94 14.53
N MET A 197 38.75 20.51 13.31
CA MET A 197 39.10 21.24 12.09
C MET A 197 38.46 22.62 12.02
N ARG A 198 37.15 22.74 12.32
CA ARG A 198 36.48 24.04 12.33
C ARG A 198 36.94 24.92 13.49
N LYS A 199 37.34 24.34 14.63
CA LYS A 199 38.00 25.10 15.72
C LYS A 199 39.35 25.68 15.29
N LEU A 200 40.13 24.95 14.50
CA LEU A 200 41.40 25.44 13.95
C LEU A 200 41.19 26.49 12.87
N ALA A 201 40.20 26.30 11.99
CA ALA A 201 39.82 27.32 11.01
C ALA A 201 39.32 28.60 11.68
N ASN A 202 38.62 28.51 12.82
CA ASN A 202 38.16 29.68 13.58
C ASN A 202 39.28 30.35 14.41
N ARG A 203 40.52 29.85 14.39
CA ARG A 203 41.67 30.51 15.04
C ARG A 203 42.44 31.29 13.99
N MET A 204 42.82 32.52 14.31
CA MET A 204 43.61 33.39 13.45
C MET A 204 44.99 33.63 14.09
N GLN A 205 46.05 33.59 13.30
CA GLN A 205 47.37 34.02 13.78
C GLN A 205 47.49 35.53 13.63
N PHE A 206 47.85 36.19 14.73
CA PHE A 206 48.07 37.62 14.71
C PHE A 206 49.33 37.97 13.89
N GLY A 207 49.21 38.95 12.99
CA GLY A 207 50.33 39.46 12.19
C GLY A 207 50.69 38.67 10.94
N VAL A 208 49.95 37.61 10.59
CA VAL A 208 50.15 36.83 9.35
C VAL A 208 48.88 36.91 8.49
N PRO A 209 48.97 37.24 7.19
CA PRO A 209 47.80 37.27 6.32
C PRO A 209 47.21 35.86 6.18
N GLU A 210 45.89 35.79 6.14
CA GLU A 210 45.15 34.54 6.06
C GLU A 210 45.12 33.99 4.62
N GLU A 211 45.25 32.67 4.48
CA GLU A 211 44.97 32.00 3.20
C GLU A 211 43.45 31.84 3.05
N SER A 212 42.86 32.39 1.98
CA SER A 212 41.44 32.26 1.64
C SER A 212 41.21 31.33 0.45
N SER A 213 40.01 30.77 0.35
CA SER A 213 39.59 29.97 -0.81
C SER A 213 39.37 30.83 -2.05
N LEU A 214 40.07 30.54 -3.16
CA LEU A 214 39.81 31.12 -4.49
C LEU A 214 38.63 30.42 -5.19
N GLY A 215 37.45 30.44 -4.58
CA GLY A 215 36.24 29.78 -5.10
C GLY A 215 35.00 30.67 -5.00
N TYR A 216 34.36 30.91 -6.15
CA TYR A 216 33.05 31.57 -6.35
C TYR A 216 32.53 32.45 -5.20
N GLY A 217 33.16 33.60 -4.99
CA GLY A 217 32.50 34.80 -4.48
C GLY A 217 32.35 34.96 -2.96
N LEU A 218 32.94 34.10 -2.14
CA LEU A 218 33.08 34.34 -0.70
C LEU A 218 34.49 33.96 -0.25
N ASP A 219 35.25 34.96 0.20
CA ASP A 219 36.57 34.79 0.81
C ASP A 219 36.43 34.03 2.14
N GLU A 220 36.28 32.71 2.07
CA GLU A 220 36.34 31.85 3.25
C GLU A 220 37.80 31.66 3.66
N GLY A 221 38.17 32.31 4.77
CA GLY A 221 39.47 32.16 5.39
C GLY A 221 39.67 30.80 6.06
N TYR A 222 40.85 30.21 5.86
CA TYR A 222 41.23 28.92 6.45
C TYR A 222 41.82 29.03 7.86
N GLY A 223 41.99 30.24 8.40
CA GLY A 223 42.61 30.52 9.69
C GLY A 223 43.96 29.81 9.86
N MET A 224 44.16 29.20 11.03
CA MET A 224 45.35 28.41 11.33
C MET A 224 45.47 27.10 10.52
N LEU A 225 44.44 26.69 9.77
CA LEU A 225 44.49 25.46 8.97
C LEU A 225 45.32 25.62 7.68
N GLY A 226 45.42 26.86 7.16
CA GLY A 226 46.20 27.18 5.96
C GLY A 226 47.71 27.36 6.21
N GLN A 227 48.13 27.60 7.46
CA GLN A 227 49.50 28.03 7.77
C GLN A 227 50.59 26.96 7.64
N ALA A 228 50.25 25.74 7.19
CA ALA A 228 51.20 24.63 7.03
C ALA A 228 52.11 24.74 5.79
N GLY A 229 52.21 25.92 5.16
CA GLY A 229 53.31 26.32 4.26
C GLY A 229 53.55 25.45 3.02
N SER A 230 52.63 24.55 2.66
CA SER A 230 52.84 23.55 1.61
C SER A 230 51.85 23.60 0.45
N GLY A 231 50.98 24.61 0.38
CA GLY A 231 49.98 24.80 -0.69
C GLY A 231 48.95 23.66 -0.83
N LYS A 232 49.09 22.58 -0.05
CA LYS A 232 48.19 21.44 0.03
C LYS A 232 47.79 21.25 1.48
N LEU A 233 46.54 21.56 1.78
CA LEU A 233 45.90 21.32 3.05
C LEU A 233 45.89 19.81 3.35
N ARG A 234 46.88 19.30 4.11
CA ARG A 234 46.93 17.90 4.55
C ARG A 234 45.99 17.69 5.73
N VAL A 235 44.69 17.76 5.44
CA VAL A 235 43.68 17.31 6.40
C VAL A 235 43.64 15.79 6.35
N SER A 236 44.04 15.14 7.45
CA SER A 236 43.71 13.73 7.65
C SER A 236 42.18 13.64 7.72
N ALA A 237 41.56 13.18 6.63
CA ALA A 237 40.15 12.85 6.59
C ALA A 237 39.90 11.60 7.45
N GLY A 238 40.11 11.71 8.77
CA GLY A 238 39.69 10.69 9.72
C GLY A 238 38.19 10.49 9.54
N HIS A 239 37.76 9.24 9.34
CA HIS A 239 36.38 8.84 9.04
C HIS A 239 35.36 9.81 9.65
N SER A 240 34.79 10.69 8.82
CA SER A 240 33.84 11.69 9.26
C SER A 240 32.56 10.96 9.70
N LYS A 241 32.42 10.75 11.01
CA LYS A 241 31.20 10.23 11.64
C LYS A 241 29.98 11.17 11.47
N LEU A 242 30.19 12.29 10.77
CA LEU A 242 29.28 13.40 10.50
C LEU A 242 28.75 13.39 9.06
N GLY A 243 28.77 12.26 8.36
CA GLY A 243 27.97 12.12 7.16
C GLY A 243 26.51 12.47 7.47
N ALA A 244 25.90 13.33 6.65
CA ALA A 244 24.51 13.77 6.83
C ALA A 244 23.60 12.54 6.86
N LYS A 245 23.15 12.16 8.05
CA LYS A 245 22.25 11.01 8.20
C LYS A 245 20.89 11.45 7.70
N VAL A 246 20.47 10.86 6.59
CA VAL A 246 19.11 10.98 6.07
C VAL A 246 18.14 10.68 7.22
N ALA A 247 17.23 11.62 7.51
CA ALA A 247 16.27 11.47 8.58
C ALA A 247 15.51 10.15 8.41
N LYS A 248 15.18 9.47 9.53
CA LYS A 248 14.56 8.14 9.51
C LYS A 248 13.33 8.06 8.58
N LYS A 249 12.55 9.15 8.55
CA LYS A 249 11.37 9.34 7.68
C LYS A 249 11.68 9.29 6.17
N PHE A 250 12.85 9.79 5.77
CA PHE A 250 13.31 9.72 4.38
C PHE A 250 14.00 8.38 4.07
N LYS A 251 14.64 7.75 5.07
CA LYS A 251 15.22 6.41 4.92
C LYS A 251 14.14 5.34 4.66
N GLU A 252 13.01 5.40 5.37
CA GLU A 252 11.87 4.49 5.18
C GLU A 252 11.22 4.66 3.81
N LYS A 253 11.17 5.90 3.29
CA LYS A 253 10.61 6.20 1.96
C LYS A 253 11.48 5.63 0.81
N ASN A 254 12.80 5.62 0.96
CA ASN A 254 13.72 5.05 -0.03
C ASN A 254 13.65 3.52 -0.12
N TYR A 255 13.37 2.81 0.98
CA TYR A 255 13.17 1.36 0.93
C TYR A 255 11.84 0.95 0.27
N GLY A 256 10.86 1.86 0.23
CA GLY A 256 9.58 1.62 -0.43
C GLY A 256 9.59 1.76 -1.96
N SER A 257 10.62 2.39 -2.54
CA SER A 257 10.69 2.65 -3.98
C SER A 257 11.41 1.54 -4.76
N SER A 258 12.24 0.72 -4.12
CA SER A 258 12.91 -0.41 -4.77
C SER A 258 12.14 -1.73 -4.61
N GLY A 259 11.09 -1.76 -3.78
CA GLY A 259 10.31 -2.97 -3.45
C GLY A 259 8.92 -3.03 -4.10
N ALA A 260 8.47 -1.96 -4.76
CA ALA A 260 7.24 -1.99 -5.56
C ALA A 260 7.56 -2.52 -6.96
N THR A 261 8.12 -3.71 -7.03
CA THR A 261 8.32 -4.40 -8.29
C THR A 261 6.98 -5.00 -8.70
N SER A 262 6.48 -4.61 -9.87
CA SER A 262 5.33 -5.23 -10.53
C SER A 262 5.41 -6.75 -10.43
N GLY A 263 4.29 -7.46 -10.27
CA GLY A 263 4.21 -8.93 -10.18
C GLY A 263 4.74 -9.73 -11.40
N LEU A 264 5.55 -9.10 -12.24
CA LEU A 264 6.34 -9.67 -13.34
C LEU A 264 7.82 -9.91 -12.95
N THR A 265 8.30 -9.44 -11.79
CA THR A 265 9.73 -9.50 -11.43
C THR A 265 10.14 -10.71 -10.59
N SER A 266 9.22 -11.53 -10.10
CA SER A 266 9.59 -12.72 -9.32
C SER A 266 9.56 -13.96 -10.21
N SER A 267 10.74 -14.38 -10.71
CA SER A 267 11.25 -15.78 -10.78
C SER A 267 12.28 -16.01 -11.93
N LEU A 268 13.43 -15.34 -11.94
CA LEU A 268 14.57 -15.83 -12.75
C LEU A 268 15.82 -15.84 -11.88
N ALA A 269 16.31 -17.03 -11.54
CA ALA A 269 17.59 -17.23 -10.90
C ALA A 269 18.53 -17.93 -11.91
N PHE A 270 19.71 -17.36 -12.14
CA PHE A 270 20.75 -17.97 -12.96
C PHE A 270 21.65 -18.82 -12.07
N THR A 271 21.62 -20.14 -12.25
CA THR A 271 22.59 -21.04 -11.63
C THR A 271 23.62 -21.48 -12.68
N PRO A 272 24.90 -21.66 -12.30
CA PRO A 272 25.98 -21.94 -13.26
C PRO A 272 25.93 -23.34 -13.88
N VAL A 273 24.99 -24.21 -13.46
CA VAL A 273 24.95 -25.62 -13.91
C VAL A 273 23.73 -25.92 -14.79
N GLN A 274 22.59 -25.22 -14.66
CA GLN A 274 21.36 -25.55 -15.41
C GLN A 274 20.58 -24.36 -16.01
N GLY A 275 21.11 -23.14 -15.97
CA GLY A 275 20.51 -21.99 -16.66
C GLY A 275 19.39 -21.28 -15.89
N ILE A 276 18.39 -20.77 -16.62
CA ILE A 276 17.34 -19.90 -16.08
C ILE A 276 16.19 -20.75 -15.54
N GLU A 277 16.04 -20.81 -14.22
CA GLU A 277 14.93 -21.51 -13.58
C GLU A 277 14.03 -20.56 -12.78
N LEU A 278 12.73 -20.88 -12.75
CA LEU A 278 11.71 -20.21 -11.95
C LEU A 278 11.78 -20.75 -10.51
N ILE A 279 12.51 -20.10 -9.62
CA ILE A 279 12.66 -20.54 -8.21
C ILE A 279 11.86 -19.64 -7.26
N ASN A 280 11.07 -20.25 -6.38
CA ASN A 280 10.37 -19.58 -5.29
C ASN A 280 11.28 -19.49 -4.04
N LEU A 281 11.84 -18.30 -3.77
CA LEU A 281 12.82 -18.10 -2.69
C LEU A 281 12.24 -18.26 -1.27
N GLN A 282 10.91 -18.32 -1.11
CA GLN A 282 10.26 -18.52 0.19
C GLN A 282 10.31 -19.97 0.70
N SER A 283 10.52 -20.97 -0.17
CA SER A 283 10.62 -22.37 0.26
C SER A 283 11.98 -22.69 0.93
N HIS A 284 13.05 -21.97 0.59
CA HIS A 284 14.38 -22.19 1.17
C HIS A 284 14.61 -21.53 2.54
N ALA A 285 13.71 -20.64 2.98
CA ALA A 285 13.79 -20.06 4.33
C ALA A 285 13.54 -21.09 5.46
N HIS A 286 12.99 -22.27 5.13
CA HIS A 286 12.70 -23.34 6.09
C HIS A 286 13.80 -24.41 6.23
N GLN A 287 14.95 -24.27 5.57
CA GLN A 287 16.03 -25.29 5.61
C GLN A 287 17.35 -24.85 6.26
N PHE A 288 17.46 -23.60 6.74
CA PHE A 288 18.62 -23.15 7.52
C PHE A 288 18.17 -22.48 8.82
N GLY A 289 17.69 -23.30 9.76
CA GLY A 289 17.51 -22.94 11.16
C GLY A 289 18.54 -23.64 12.04
N SER A 290 19.71 -23.04 12.22
CA SER A 290 20.62 -23.36 13.33
C SER A 290 21.00 -22.04 13.99
N GLY A 291 20.69 -21.89 15.28
CA GLY A 291 21.15 -20.74 16.05
C GLY A 291 20.24 -20.25 17.17
N THR A 292 19.93 -21.15 18.12
CA THR A 292 19.71 -20.85 19.54
C THR A 292 18.45 -20.09 19.99
N GLN A 293 17.83 -20.69 21.03
CA GLN A 293 16.95 -20.13 22.08
C GLN A 293 15.44 -20.14 21.83
N SER A 294 14.79 -21.24 22.20
CA SER A 294 13.84 -21.23 23.33
C SER A 294 13.46 -22.65 23.75
N THR A 295 13.84 -23.01 24.96
CA THR A 295 13.48 -24.23 25.69
C THR A 295 12.10 -24.04 26.31
N TYR A 296 11.00 -24.49 25.68
CA TYR A 296 9.75 -24.69 26.45
C TYR A 296 8.67 -25.61 25.86
N PHE A 297 8.75 -26.09 24.61
CA PHE A 297 7.80 -27.12 24.13
C PHE A 297 8.52 -28.10 23.19
N SER A 298 8.59 -29.38 23.57
CA SER A 298 9.25 -30.46 22.82
C SER A 298 8.28 -31.24 21.93
N GLU A 299 8.78 -31.67 20.76
CA GLU A 299 8.07 -32.27 19.60
C GLU A 299 7.46 -33.69 19.80
N THR A 300 7.23 -34.15 21.03
CA THR A 300 6.66 -35.50 21.28
C THR A 300 5.26 -35.52 21.88
N GLY A 301 4.56 -34.38 21.91
CA GLY A 301 3.14 -34.32 22.29
C GLY A 301 2.22 -34.49 21.07
N THR A 302 1.73 -35.71 20.84
CA THR A 302 0.69 -35.99 19.84
C THR A 302 -0.68 -35.52 20.33
N PHE A 303 -1.35 -34.66 19.56
CA PHE A 303 -2.80 -34.44 19.68
C PHE A 303 -3.49 -34.89 18.38
N SER A 304 -4.22 -35.99 18.48
CA SER A 304 -5.11 -36.49 17.43
C SER A 304 -6.34 -35.59 17.31
N CYS A 305 -6.52 -34.97 16.15
CA CYS A 305 -7.74 -34.26 15.80
C CYS A 305 -8.68 -35.24 15.08
N THR A 306 -9.65 -35.79 15.80
CA THR A 306 -10.73 -36.59 15.21
C THR A 306 -11.81 -35.67 14.63
N THR A 307 -11.94 -35.72 13.31
CA THR A 307 -13.14 -35.33 12.59
C THR A 307 -14.23 -36.39 12.80
N HIS A 308 -15.44 -36.02 13.23
CA HIS A 308 -16.72 -36.29 12.53
C HIS A 308 -17.97 -36.02 13.38
N LEU A 309 -18.95 -35.39 12.73
CA LEU A 309 -20.42 -35.62 12.75
C LEU A 309 -21.20 -35.36 14.07
N VAL A 310 -22.13 -34.41 14.12
CA VAL A 310 -23.53 -34.47 13.60
C VAL A 310 -24.45 -35.25 14.57
N TYR A 311 -25.50 -34.52 15.01
CA TYR A 311 -26.85 -34.94 15.42
C TYR A 311 -27.19 -35.26 16.89
N MET A 312 -28.44 -34.85 17.18
CA MET A 312 -29.37 -35.16 18.28
C MET A 312 -29.18 -34.41 19.61
N ASN A 313 -30.07 -33.46 19.98
CA ASN A 313 -31.47 -33.58 20.42
C ASN A 313 -31.64 -34.29 21.79
N THR A 314 -32.13 -33.51 22.75
CA THR A 314 -33.16 -33.81 23.79
C THR A 314 -32.93 -34.91 24.85
N CYS A 315 -33.54 -34.67 26.02
CA CYS A 315 -33.73 -35.55 27.20
C CYS A 315 -32.48 -35.81 28.04
N MET A 316 -32.52 -36.02 29.36
CA MET A 316 -33.47 -35.88 30.49
C MET A 316 -32.56 -36.07 31.73
N VAL A 317 -32.76 -35.35 32.83
CA VAL A 317 -33.17 -35.94 34.13
C VAL A 317 -32.35 -37.19 34.52
N GLU A 318 -31.28 -37.01 35.29
CA GLU A 318 -31.09 -37.32 36.74
C GLU A 318 -29.66 -36.96 37.15
#